data_AF-A0A7V6WHQ2-F1
#
_entry.id   AF-A0A7V6WHQ2-F1
#
_cell.length_a   1.000
_cell.length_b   1.000
_cell.length_c   1.000
_cell.angle_alpha   90.00
_cell.angle_beta   90.00
_cell.angle_gamma   90.00
#
_symmetry.space_group_name_H-M   'P 1'
#
loop_
_entity.id
_entity.type
_entity.pdbx_description
1 polymer ?
#
loop_
_entity_poly.entity_id
_entity_poly.type
_entity_poly.pdbx_seq_one_letter_code
_entity_poly.pdbx_strand_id
1 'polypeptide(L)'
;LAGGTPEQSAEAGAIALKNTLGLVCDPVAGLVEVPCIKRNAAGTANAMIAVDMALAGIKSLIPLDDVILAMKEVGEALPASLRETACGGLANTPSAQSIKSTLNLELDS
;
A
#
# COMPACT_ATOMS: atom_id res chain seq x y z
N LEU A 1 13.18 -16.77 9.09
CA LEU A 1 12.84 -16.01 10.33
C LEU A 1 11.78 -16.74 11.16
N ALA A 2 10.62 -17.11 10.59
CA ALA A 2 9.54 -17.79 11.34
C ALA A 2 9.44 -19.32 11.13
N GLY A 3 10.34 -19.93 10.36
CA GLY A 3 10.39 -21.39 10.17
C GLY A 3 9.43 -21.98 9.13
N GLY A 4 8.73 -21.17 8.34
CA GLY A 4 7.82 -21.63 7.29
C GLY A 4 8.53 -22.19 6.05
N THR A 5 7.81 -23.01 5.29
CA THR A 5 8.29 -23.57 4.02
C THR A 5 8.29 -22.53 2.88
N PRO A 6 8.94 -22.80 1.73
CA PRO A 6 8.83 -21.95 0.55
C PRO A 6 7.38 -21.72 0.10
N GLU A 7 6.54 -22.76 0.16
CA GLU A 7 5.12 -22.66 -0.18
C GLU A 7 4.40 -21.73 0.78
N GLN A 8 4.57 -21.89 2.10
CA GLN A 8 3.96 -20.98 3.09
C GLN A 8 4.43 -19.53 2.94
N SER A 9 5.66 -19.32 2.47
CA SER A 9 6.16 -17.98 2.16
C SER A 9 5.41 -17.36 0.99
N ALA A 10 5.11 -18.15 -0.05
CA ALA A 10 4.29 -17.70 -1.17
C ALA A 10 2.82 -17.45 -0.76
N GLU A 11 2.24 -18.30 0.09
CA GLU A 11 0.90 -18.12 0.63
C GLU A 11 0.78 -16.82 1.43
N ALA A 12 1.73 -16.55 2.32
CA ALA A 12 1.79 -15.32 3.11
C ALA A 12 1.95 -14.09 2.19
N GLY A 13 2.84 -14.17 1.20
CA GLY A 13 3.02 -13.10 0.21
C GLY A 13 1.73 -12.80 -0.56
N ALA A 14 1.02 -13.84 -0.99
CA ALA A 14 -0.22 -13.68 -1.74
C ALA A 14 -1.31 -13.03 -0.87
N ILE A 15 -1.46 -13.47 0.38
CA ILE A 15 -2.40 -12.87 1.34
C ILE A 15 -2.06 -11.40 1.59
N ALA A 16 -0.79 -11.11 1.89
CA ALA A 16 -0.34 -9.76 2.21
C ALA A 16 -0.55 -8.79 1.03
N LEU A 17 -0.18 -9.18 -0.19
CA LEU A 17 -0.36 -8.35 -1.39
C LEU A 17 -1.83 -8.12 -1.74
N LYS A 18 -2.68 -9.14 -1.61
CA LYS A 18 -4.12 -8.98 -1.85
C LYS A 18 -4.74 -7.91 -0.95
N ASN A 19 -4.30 -7.83 0.30
CA ASN A 19 -4.80 -6.84 1.26
C ASN A 19 -4.40 -5.40 0.94
N THR A 20 -3.45 -5.19 0.03
CA THR A 20 -2.99 -3.86 -0.40
C THR A 20 -3.23 -3.58 -1.88
N LEU A 21 -3.92 -4.47 -2.61
CA LEU A 21 -4.30 -4.27 -4.01
C LEU A 21 -5.07 -2.95 -4.19
N GLY A 22 -4.61 -2.12 -5.13
CA GLY A 22 -5.26 -0.86 -5.46
C GLY A 22 -5.16 0.22 -4.38
N LEU A 23 -4.28 0.06 -3.38
CA LEU A 23 -4.03 1.10 -2.39
C LEU A 23 -3.45 2.35 -3.06
N VAL A 24 -4.28 3.37 -3.26
CA VAL A 24 -3.88 4.67 -3.83
C VAL A 24 -2.80 5.33 -2.98
N CYS A 25 -1.88 6.08 -3.58
CA CYS A 25 -0.88 6.84 -2.83
C CYS A 25 -0.95 8.30 -3.23
N ASP A 26 -1.32 9.17 -2.31
CA ASP A 26 -1.46 10.59 -2.59
C ASP A 26 -1.14 11.37 -1.30
N PRO A 27 0.16 11.64 -1.05
CA PRO A 27 0.64 12.14 0.23
C PRO A 27 0.22 13.59 0.48
N VAL A 28 -0.18 13.88 1.72
CA VAL A 28 -0.54 15.24 2.13
C VAL A 28 0.65 16.18 1.93
N ALA A 29 0.40 17.31 1.25
CA ALA A 29 1.40 18.31 0.90
C ALA A 29 2.62 17.77 0.12
N GLY A 30 2.52 16.58 -0.51
CA GLY A 30 3.65 15.96 -1.20
C GLY A 30 4.70 15.34 -0.28
N LEU A 31 4.44 15.26 1.03
CA LEU A 31 5.41 14.81 2.02
C LEU A 31 5.27 13.33 2.34
N VAL A 32 6.40 12.65 2.57
CA VAL A 32 6.43 11.21 2.95
C VAL A 32 6.13 11.03 4.45
N GLU A 33 5.02 11.61 4.91
CA GLU A 33 4.63 11.61 6.32
C GLU A 33 3.20 11.09 6.51
N VAL A 34 2.22 11.79 5.91
CA VAL A 34 0.81 11.44 6.00
C VAL A 34 0.30 11.01 4.62
N PRO A 35 -0.16 9.76 4.46
CA PRO A 35 -0.36 8.70 5.47
C PRO A 35 0.85 7.75 5.62
N CYS A 36 1.98 8.02 4.96
CA CYS A 36 3.09 7.08 4.76
C CYS A 36 3.59 6.39 6.05
N ILE A 37 3.74 7.12 7.16
CA ILE A 37 4.19 6.53 8.43
C ILE A 37 3.19 5.49 8.94
N LYS A 38 1.90 5.81 8.91
CA LYS A 38 0.85 4.89 9.37
C LYS A 38 0.67 3.71 8.43
N ARG A 39 0.92 3.90 7.13
CA ARG A 39 0.94 2.81 6.15
C ARG A 39 2.07 1.82 6.40
N ASN A 40 3.24 2.27 6.83
CA ASN A 40 4.31 1.35 7.23
C ASN A 40 3.87 0.49 8.43
N ALA A 41 3.28 1.09 9.46
CA ALA A 41 2.76 0.34 10.61
C ALA A 41 1.68 -0.68 10.20
N ALA A 42 0.72 -0.25 9.37
CA ALA A 42 -0.33 -1.13 8.85
C ALA A 42 0.24 -2.26 7.96
N GLY A 43 1.23 -1.95 7.12
CA GLY A 43 1.92 -2.92 6.27
C GLY A 43 2.66 -3.98 7.09
N THR A 44 3.35 -3.59 8.15
CA THR A 44 3.98 -4.52 9.09
C THR A 44 2.95 -5.43 9.76
N ALA A 45 1.85 -4.87 10.27
CA ALA A 45 0.79 -5.67 10.87
C ALA A 45 0.17 -6.66 9.87
N ASN A 46 -0.10 -6.20 8.64
CA ASN A 46 -0.60 -7.03 7.55
C ASN A 46 0.36 -8.20 7.24
N ALA A 47 1.66 -7.92 7.15
CA ALA A 47 2.66 -8.95 6.89
C ALA A 47 2.71 -10.01 8.01
N MET A 48 2.71 -9.57 9.28
CA MET A 48 2.72 -10.50 10.43
C MET A 48 1.47 -11.38 10.44
N ILE A 49 0.30 -10.79 10.24
CA ILE A 49 -0.97 -11.50 10.17
C ILE A 49 -0.98 -12.50 9.00
N ALA A 50 -0.45 -12.13 7.83
CA ALA A 50 -0.36 -13.04 6.69
C ALA A 50 0.60 -14.22 6.93
N VAL A 51 1.72 -13.99 7.61
CA VAL A 51 2.64 -15.06 8.04
C VAL A 51 1.96 -16.01 9.00
N ASP A 52 1.28 -15.49 10.03
CA ASP A 52 0.58 -16.32 11.02
C ASP A 52 -0.50 -17.19 10.36
N MET A 53 -1.25 -16.62 9.41
CA MET A 53 -2.23 -17.38 8.61
C MET A 53 -1.58 -18.50 7.81
N ALA A 54 -0.48 -18.22 7.10
CA ALA A 54 0.20 -19.22 6.28
C ALA A 54 0.84 -20.35 7.13
N LEU A 55 1.42 -20.01 8.28
CA LEU A 55 1.96 -20.98 9.23
C LEU A 55 0.86 -21.85 9.85
N ALA A 56 -0.34 -21.30 10.05
CA ALA A 56 -1.53 -22.04 10.46
C ALA A 56 -2.12 -22.93 9.34
N GLY A 57 -1.54 -22.93 8.14
CA GLY A 57 -1.96 -23.76 7.02
C GLY A 57 -3.10 -23.15 6.19
N ILE A 58 -3.42 -21.86 6.40
CA ILE A 58 -4.35 -21.14 5.52
C ILE A 58 -3.66 -20.89 4.18
N LYS A 59 -4.31 -21.34 3.12
CA LYS A 59 -3.81 -21.21 1.74
C LYS A 59 -4.51 -20.07 1.02
N SER A 60 -3.75 -19.34 0.22
CA SER A 60 -4.29 -18.46 -0.80
C SER A 60 -4.88 -19.29 -1.92
N LEU A 61 -6.15 -19.06 -2.23
CA LEU A 61 -6.80 -19.70 -3.37
C LEU A 61 -6.20 -19.28 -4.72
N ILE A 62 -5.68 -18.04 -4.79
CA ILE A 62 -5.03 -17.48 -5.98
C ILE A 62 -3.51 -17.51 -5.75
N PRO A 63 -2.72 -18.09 -6.67
CA PRO A 63 -1.26 -18.12 -6.54
C PRO A 63 -0.64 -16.73 -6.44
N LEU A 64 0.54 -16.64 -5.81
CA LEU A 64 1.26 -15.37 -5.63
C LEU A 64 1.55 -14.67 -6.98
N ASP A 65 1.95 -15.43 -8.01
CA ASP A 65 2.27 -14.86 -9.32
C ASP A 65 1.06 -14.17 -9.96
N ASP A 66 -0.13 -14.77 -9.87
CA ASP A 66 -1.38 -14.17 -10.36
C ASP A 66 -1.74 -12.90 -9.57
N VAL A 67 -1.49 -12.88 -8.25
CA VAL A 67 -1.68 -11.69 -7.41
C VAL A 67 -0.72 -10.58 -7.82
N ILE A 68 0.52 -10.89 -8.17
CA ILE A 68 1.51 -9.92 -8.66
C ILE A 68 1.06 -9.34 -10.01
N LEU A 69 0.59 -10.18 -10.93
CA LEU A 69 0.04 -9.75 -12.22
C LEU A 69 -1.16 -8.82 -12.03
N ALA A 70 -2.10 -9.20 -11.15
CA ALA A 70 -3.24 -8.38 -10.79
C ALA A 70 -2.82 -7.03 -10.17
N MET A 71 -1.81 -7.02 -9.30
CA MET A 71 -1.26 -5.79 -8.72
C MET A 71 -0.72 -4.85 -9.80
N LYS A 72 0.00 -5.38 -10.79
CA LYS A 72 0.49 -4.59 -11.93
C LYS A 72 -0.66 -4.00 -12.75
N GLU A 73 -1.64 -4.83 -13.14
CA GLU A 73 -2.78 -4.39 -13.94
C GLU A 73 -3.58 -3.29 -13.21
N VAL A 74 -3.88 -3.48 -11.92
CA VAL A 74 -4.57 -2.48 -11.10
C VAL A 74 -3.75 -1.20 -10.99
N GLY A 75 -2.42 -1.31 -10.78
CA GLY A 75 -1.53 -0.15 -10.70
C GLY A 75 -1.45 0.65 -12.00
N GLU A 76 -1.49 -0.02 -13.16
CA GLU A 76 -1.53 0.62 -14.48
C GLU A 76 -2.88 1.29 -14.76
N ALA A 77 -3.98 0.72 -14.24
CA ALA A 77 -5.31 1.30 -14.35
C ALA A 77 -5.55 2.50 -13.42
N LEU A 78 -4.71 2.71 -12.39
CA LEU A 78 -4.86 3.84 -11.48
C LEU A 78 -4.61 5.18 -12.20
N PRO A 79 -5.53 6.16 -12.07
CA PRO A 79 -5.32 7.51 -12.58
C PRO A 79 -4.00 8.11 -12.08
N ALA A 80 -3.30 8.87 -12.93
CA ALA A 80 -2.03 9.50 -12.57
C ALA A 80 -2.14 10.36 -11.29
N SER A 81 -3.26 11.06 -11.09
CA SER A 81 -3.51 11.87 -9.89
C SER A 81 -3.56 11.09 -8.57
N LEU A 82 -3.65 9.76 -8.62
CA LEU A 82 -3.70 8.87 -7.44
C LEU A 82 -2.40 8.06 -7.25
N ARG A 83 -1.35 8.41 -8.01
CA ARG A 83 -0.03 7.74 -8.02
C ARG A 83 1.08 8.71 -7.60
N GLU A 84 1.10 9.03 -6.32
CA GLU A 84 2.14 9.79 -5.60
C GLU A 84 2.32 11.25 -6.02
N THR A 85 1.40 11.77 -6.84
CA THR A 85 1.49 13.15 -7.38
C THR A 85 1.11 14.25 -6.38
N ALA A 86 0.45 13.94 -5.26
CA ALA A 86 -0.15 14.92 -4.34
C ALA A 86 -1.17 15.86 -5.01
N CYS A 87 -1.79 15.41 -6.11
CA CYS A 87 -2.76 16.16 -6.90
C CYS A 87 -4.20 15.64 -6.77
N GLY A 88 -4.42 14.53 -6.05
CA GLY A 88 -5.69 13.80 -6.05
C GLY A 88 -6.21 13.49 -4.64
N GLY A 89 -6.78 12.28 -4.50
CA GLY A 89 -7.37 11.70 -3.28
C GLY A 89 -7.21 12.47 -1.96
N LEU A 90 -6.28 12.03 -1.12
CA LEU A 90 -6.14 12.53 0.25
C LEU A 90 -5.47 13.92 0.28
N ALA A 91 -4.52 14.18 -0.63
CA ALA A 91 -3.79 15.44 -0.68
C ALA A 91 -4.69 16.61 -1.11
N ASN A 92 -5.76 16.35 -1.87
CA ASN A 92 -6.68 17.38 -2.34
C ASN A 92 -7.89 17.62 -1.41
N THR A 93 -7.91 17.02 -0.22
CA THR A 93 -8.93 17.34 0.79
C THR A 93 -8.74 18.75 1.34
N PRO A 94 -9.80 19.46 1.78
CA PRO A 94 -9.68 20.83 2.30
C PRO A 94 -8.66 20.96 3.45
N SER A 95 -8.64 19.99 4.36
CA SER A 95 -7.68 19.97 5.47
C SER A 95 -6.24 19.77 4.98
N ALA A 96 -6.01 18.89 4.01
CA ALA A 96 -4.69 18.69 3.43
C ALA A 96 -4.17 19.95 2.70
N GLN A 97 -5.04 20.65 1.97
CA GLN A 97 -4.68 21.91 1.32
C GLN A 97 -4.37 23.03 2.33
N SER A 98 -5.12 23.10 3.43
CA SER A 98 -4.84 24.04 4.52
C SER A 98 -3.48 23.77 5.18
N ILE A 99 -3.14 22.49 5.41
CA ILE A 99 -1.82 22.08 5.93
C ILE A 99 -0.72 22.50 4.95
N LYS A 100 -0.87 22.21 3.66
CA LYS A 100 0.10 22.60 2.62
C LYS A 100 0.36 24.11 2.63
N SER A 101 -0.70 24.92 2.67
CA SER A 101 -0.58 26.38 2.74
C SER A 101 0.11 26.86 4.03
N THR A 102 -0.16 26.22 5.17
CA THR A 102 0.44 26.59 6.46
C THR A 102 1.95 26.32 6.48
N LEU A 103 2.38 25.27 5.77
CA LEU A 103 3.79 24.89 5.67
C LEU A 103 4.60 25.77 4.69
N ASN A 104 3.96 26.75 4.02
CA ASN A 104 4.57 27.58 2.96
C ASN A 104 5.28 26.76 1.87
N LEU A 105 4.78 25.55 1.60
CA LEU A 105 5.32 24.69 0.55
C LEU A 105 4.70 25.10 -0.79
N GLU A 106 5.39 25.99 -1.50
CA GLU A 106 5.23 26.10 -2.95
C GLU A 106 5.89 24.85 -3.54
N LEU A 107 5.10 23.94 -4.09
CA LEU A 107 5.65 22.85 -4.89
C LEU A 107 6.13 23.50 -6.17
N ASP A 108 7.45 23.59 -6.36
CA ASP A 108 8.05 23.93 -7.64
C ASP A 108 7.42 23.06 -8.72
N SER A 109 6.66 23.70 -9.61
CA SER A 109 5.86 23.08 -10.67
C SER A 109 6.71 22.44 -11.76
#